data_AF-A0A7R9UHS0-F1
#
_entry.id   AF-A0A7R9UHS0-F1
#
_cell.length_a   1.000
_cell.length_b   1.000
_cell.length_c   1.000
_cell.angle_alpha   90.00
_cell.angle_beta   90.00
_cell.angle_gamma   90.00
#
_symmetry.space_group_name_H-M   'P 1'
#
loop_
_entity.id
_entity.type
_entity.pdbx_description
1 polymer ?
#
loop_
_entity_poly.entity_id
_entity_poly.type
_entity_poly.pdbx_seq_one_letter_code
_entity_poly.pdbx_strand_id
1 'polypeptide(L)'
;MGGIVRVEHARAGWGPDDSVNNLFDFEAAGEAYAFCLSRGVPMAVVNRAAVPLLPMQLARSFAQACVGQPAIGAVMSYLSDAHFNGLLGLWQSLNAGLLPPRCTKEWFFETFCGVPPDEFARNAALCALDGSSDISAHLNGYVKPFDVVALMVAVPSLQPLFAELPDAVHEHDGVRHLLLLKAEQTIAVEAVIALLRETYHTLILNAQDVFAHAQSAVLRGPPVRRSAFDVLGQMSAWSLDRRSAPNSGEAADRF
;
A
#
# COMPACT_ATOMS: atom_id res chain seq x y z
N MET A 1 -3.36 8.48 3.88
CA MET A 1 -3.90 8.01 5.18
C MET A 1 -3.59 9.07 6.22
N GLY A 2 -4.60 9.54 6.96
CA GLY A 2 -4.47 10.61 7.94
C GLY A 2 -5.86 11.14 8.30
N GLY A 3 -5.97 12.38 8.74
CA GLY A 3 -7.28 12.99 8.88
C GLY A 3 -7.23 14.51 8.76
N ILE A 4 -8.37 15.08 8.39
CA ILE A 4 -8.52 16.51 8.17
C ILE A 4 -9.80 16.96 8.86
N VAL A 5 -9.74 18.13 9.50
CA VAL A 5 -10.84 18.71 10.26
C VAL A 5 -11.01 20.17 9.86
N ARG A 6 -12.22 20.71 10.05
CA ARG A 6 -12.45 22.13 9.86
C ARG A 6 -11.77 22.92 10.97
N VAL A 7 -11.07 23.98 10.60
CA VAL A 7 -10.36 24.87 11.52
C VAL A 7 -10.68 26.30 11.12
N GLU A 8 -11.40 27.03 11.97
CA GLU A 8 -11.88 28.40 11.69
C GLU A 8 -10.75 29.37 11.31
N HIS A 9 -9.55 29.17 11.85
CA HIS A 9 -8.41 30.07 11.68
C HIS A 9 -7.37 29.55 10.69
N ALA A 10 -7.62 28.41 10.04
CA ALA A 10 -6.72 27.89 9.02
C ALA A 10 -6.92 28.64 7.70
N ARG A 11 -5.82 28.86 6.95
CA ARG A 11 -5.84 29.60 5.67
C ARG A 11 -6.87 29.09 4.65
N ALA A 12 -7.15 27.80 4.65
CA ALA A 12 -8.11 27.15 3.76
C ALA A 12 -9.35 26.62 4.49
N GLY A 13 -9.56 26.98 5.76
CA GLY A 13 -10.68 26.51 6.59
C GLY A 13 -10.60 25.04 7.04
N TRP A 14 -9.51 24.35 6.70
CA TRP A 14 -9.22 22.97 7.05
C TRP A 14 -7.78 22.82 7.54
N GLY A 15 -7.56 21.83 8.41
CA GLY A 15 -6.24 21.50 8.95
C GLY A 15 -6.13 20.03 9.37
N PRO A 16 -4.92 19.57 9.71
CA PRO A 16 -4.68 18.20 10.13
C PRO A 16 -5.39 17.89 11.45
N ASP A 17 -5.90 16.67 11.59
CA ASP A 17 -6.38 16.13 12.87
C ASP A 17 -5.26 15.45 13.68
N ASP A 18 -5.64 14.76 14.76
CA ASP A 18 -4.74 14.03 15.66
C ASP A 18 -4.33 12.62 15.16
N SER A 19 -4.54 12.32 13.87
CA SER A 19 -4.08 11.07 13.28
C SER A 19 -2.56 10.94 13.36
N VAL A 20 -2.06 9.73 13.62
CA VAL A 20 -0.61 9.46 13.85
C VAL A 20 0.28 9.98 12.73
N ASN A 21 -0.13 9.83 11.46
CA ASN A 21 0.64 10.33 10.32
C ASN A 21 0.75 11.86 10.30
N ASN A 22 -0.26 12.57 10.77
CA ASN A 22 -0.20 14.02 10.90
C ASN A 22 0.68 14.42 12.08
N LEU A 23 0.57 13.72 13.21
CA LEU A 23 1.37 14.01 14.41
C LEU A 23 2.87 13.76 14.22
N PHE A 24 3.26 12.96 13.21
CA PHE A 24 4.66 12.78 12.86
C PHE A 24 5.35 14.11 12.50
N ASP A 25 4.66 14.96 11.73
CA ASP A 25 5.04 16.34 11.46
C ASP A 25 3.77 17.16 11.18
N PHE A 26 3.23 17.75 12.25
CA PHE A 26 1.92 18.42 12.21
C PHE A 26 1.95 19.69 11.35
N GLU A 27 3.09 20.39 11.33
CA GLU A 27 3.28 21.58 10.52
C GLU A 27 3.34 21.21 9.03
N ALA A 28 4.14 20.21 8.66
CA ALA A 28 4.21 19.73 7.29
C ALA A 28 2.87 19.17 6.80
N ALA A 29 2.12 18.45 7.64
CA ALA A 29 0.78 17.99 7.31
C ALA A 29 -0.17 19.16 7.05
N GLY A 30 -0.10 20.22 7.87
CA GLY A 30 -0.86 21.45 7.67
C GLY A 30 -0.55 22.15 6.35
N GLU A 31 0.73 22.32 6.05
CA GLU A 31 1.18 22.92 4.79
C GLU A 31 0.78 22.07 3.58
N ALA A 32 0.84 20.73 3.68
CA ALA A 32 0.40 19.83 2.61
C ALA A 32 -1.11 19.96 2.32
N TYR A 33 -1.96 19.98 3.35
CA TYR A 33 -3.40 20.19 3.17
C TYR A 33 -3.71 21.58 2.61
N ALA A 34 -3.08 22.62 3.17
CA ALA A 34 -3.26 24.00 2.71
C ALA A 34 -2.79 24.18 1.25
N PHE A 35 -1.69 23.55 0.86
CA PHE A 35 -1.20 23.54 -0.52
C PHE A 35 -2.24 22.93 -1.45
N CYS A 36 -2.73 21.73 -1.13
CA CYS A 36 -3.68 21.05 -2.01
C CYS A 36 -4.99 21.83 -2.17
N LEU A 37 -5.52 22.40 -1.08
CA LEU A 37 -6.72 23.24 -1.13
C LEU A 37 -6.48 24.52 -1.94
N SER A 38 -5.45 25.30 -1.60
CA SER A 38 -5.17 26.59 -2.25
C SER A 38 -4.74 26.50 -3.72
N ARG A 39 -4.20 25.35 -4.14
CA ARG A 39 -3.79 25.09 -5.53
C ARG A 39 -4.81 24.31 -6.33
N GLY A 40 -5.96 23.97 -5.73
CA GLY A 40 -6.99 23.19 -6.39
C GLY A 40 -6.52 21.78 -6.79
N VAL A 41 -5.65 21.17 -6.00
CA VAL A 41 -5.20 19.79 -6.18
C VAL A 41 -6.21 18.87 -5.49
N PRO A 42 -6.90 17.97 -6.23
CA PRO A 42 -7.79 16.98 -5.64
C PRO A 42 -7.03 16.13 -4.63
N MET A 43 -7.66 15.85 -3.49
CA MET A 43 -7.05 15.03 -2.45
C MET A 43 -8.00 13.95 -1.98
N ALA A 44 -7.41 12.85 -1.55
CA ALA A 44 -8.10 11.77 -0.87
C ALA A 44 -7.56 11.66 0.57
N VAL A 45 -8.42 11.83 1.56
CA VAL A 45 -8.08 11.69 2.98
C VAL A 45 -8.86 10.52 3.55
N VAL A 46 -8.16 9.59 4.19
CA VAL A 46 -8.75 8.38 4.79
C VAL A 46 -8.38 8.34 6.26
N ASN A 47 -9.36 8.62 7.11
CA ASN A 47 -9.30 8.55 8.57
C ASN A 47 -9.47 7.11 9.04
N ARG A 48 -8.88 6.78 10.19
CA ARG A 48 -9.02 5.48 10.87
C ARG A 48 -10.47 5.02 11.05
N ALA A 49 -11.42 5.93 11.21
CA ALA A 49 -12.84 5.63 11.40
C ALA A 49 -13.45 4.99 10.14
N ALA A 50 -13.04 5.41 8.94
CA ALA A 50 -13.56 4.96 7.65
C ALA A 50 -12.88 3.69 7.11
N VAL A 51 -12.05 3.03 7.91
CA VAL A 51 -11.35 1.80 7.51
C VAL A 51 -12.05 0.58 8.11
N PRO A 52 -12.44 -0.42 7.30
CA PRO A 52 -13.13 -1.59 7.80
C PRO A 52 -12.20 -2.46 8.65
N LEU A 53 -12.81 -3.29 9.47
CA LEU A 53 -12.15 -4.34 10.22
C LEU A 53 -12.03 -5.59 9.36
N LEU A 54 -10.82 -6.11 9.17
CA LEU A 54 -10.56 -7.37 8.50
C LEU A 54 -10.17 -8.46 9.50
N PRO A 55 -10.55 -9.73 9.27
CA PRO A 55 -10.05 -10.83 10.07
C PRO A 55 -8.52 -10.92 9.98
N MET A 56 -7.82 -10.91 11.11
CA MET A 56 -6.35 -10.99 11.11
C MET A 56 -5.81 -12.30 10.52
N GLN A 57 -6.62 -13.36 10.58
CA GLN A 57 -6.29 -14.67 9.98
C GLN A 57 -6.12 -14.61 8.46
N LEU A 58 -6.57 -13.54 7.80
CA LEU A 58 -6.39 -13.37 6.36
C LEU A 58 -4.91 -13.41 5.98
N ALA A 59 -4.02 -12.76 6.75
CA ALA A 59 -2.58 -12.78 6.49
C ALA A 59 -1.98 -14.19 6.55
N ARG A 60 -2.34 -14.98 7.57
CA ARG A 60 -1.94 -16.40 7.69
C ARG A 60 -2.47 -17.23 6.53
N SER A 61 -3.73 -17.03 6.13
CA SER A 61 -4.32 -17.77 5.01
C SER A 61 -3.59 -17.51 3.69
N PHE A 62 -3.13 -16.28 3.45
CA PHE A 62 -2.33 -15.95 2.27
C PHE A 62 -0.92 -16.53 2.35
N ALA A 63 -0.27 -16.49 3.51
CA ALA A 63 1.03 -17.12 3.71
C ALA A 63 0.97 -18.64 3.45
N GLN A 64 -0.06 -19.31 3.98
CA GLN A 64 -0.31 -20.75 3.75
C GLN A 64 -0.57 -21.07 2.28
N ALA A 65 -1.34 -20.23 1.57
CA ALA A 65 -1.60 -20.40 0.15
C ALA A 65 -0.33 -20.25 -0.73
N CYS A 66 0.71 -19.59 -0.21
CA CYS A 66 1.99 -19.40 -0.89
C CYS A 66 3.03 -20.48 -0.56
N VAL A 67 2.70 -21.50 0.24
CA VAL A 67 3.62 -22.60 0.54
C VAL A 67 4.06 -23.28 -0.76
N GLY A 68 5.37 -23.46 -0.93
CA GLY A 68 5.96 -23.99 -2.16
C GLY A 68 6.29 -22.94 -3.23
N GLN A 69 6.05 -21.65 -2.96
CA GLN A 69 6.41 -20.54 -3.87
C GLN A 69 7.50 -19.67 -3.23
N PRO A 70 8.79 -19.88 -3.53
CA PRO A 70 9.89 -19.36 -2.70
C PRO A 70 9.89 -17.83 -2.51
N ALA A 71 9.67 -17.08 -3.58
CA ALA A 71 9.79 -15.62 -3.54
C ALA A 71 8.61 -14.95 -2.84
N ILE A 72 7.39 -15.24 -3.28
CA ILE A 72 6.19 -14.65 -2.68
C ILE A 72 5.87 -15.27 -1.31
N GLY A 73 6.13 -16.56 -1.14
CA GLY A 73 5.98 -17.26 0.13
C GLY A 73 6.89 -16.68 1.22
N ALA A 74 8.12 -16.27 0.89
CA ALA A 74 9.01 -15.61 1.85
C ALA A 74 8.45 -14.25 2.31
N VAL A 75 7.98 -13.41 1.38
CA VAL A 75 7.37 -12.11 1.71
C VAL A 75 6.11 -12.30 2.55
N MET A 76 5.24 -13.24 2.17
CA MET A 76 3.99 -13.47 2.90
C MET A 76 4.19 -14.09 4.27
N SER A 77 5.17 -14.99 4.41
CA SER A 77 5.56 -15.51 5.72
C SER A 77 6.10 -14.39 6.60
N TYR A 78 6.99 -13.54 6.07
CA TYR A 78 7.50 -12.38 6.79
C TYR A 78 6.38 -11.43 7.25
N LEU A 79 5.45 -11.07 6.37
CA LEU A 79 4.35 -10.16 6.73
C LEU A 79 3.42 -10.78 7.78
N SER A 80 3.12 -12.08 7.66
CA SER A 80 2.36 -12.81 8.66
C SER A 80 3.10 -12.82 10.00
N ASP A 81 4.38 -13.20 10.02
CA ASP A 81 5.19 -13.30 11.22
C ASP A 81 5.35 -11.95 11.91
N ALA A 82 5.67 -10.89 11.15
CA ALA A 82 5.79 -9.53 11.69
C ALA A 82 4.47 -9.08 12.35
N HIS A 83 3.33 -9.40 11.74
CA HIS A 83 2.02 -9.08 12.29
C HIS A 83 1.75 -9.81 13.62
N PHE A 84 1.92 -11.14 13.64
CA PHE A 84 1.62 -11.94 14.84
C PHE A 84 2.65 -11.72 15.95
N ASN A 85 3.94 -11.64 15.63
CA ASN A 85 5.00 -11.36 16.62
C ASN A 85 4.84 -9.98 17.24
N GLY A 86 4.37 -8.98 16.49
CA GLY A 86 4.01 -7.67 17.04
C GLY A 86 2.92 -7.75 18.11
N LEU A 87 1.89 -8.59 17.90
CA LEU A 87 0.83 -8.81 18.89
C LEU A 87 1.31 -9.60 20.11
N LEU A 88 2.23 -10.55 19.93
CA LEU A 88 2.88 -11.23 21.06
C LEU A 88 3.69 -10.24 21.92
N GLY A 89 4.47 -9.36 21.29
CA GLY A 89 5.20 -8.30 21.99
C GLY A 89 4.28 -7.30 22.69
N LEU A 90 3.14 -6.96 22.07
CA LEU A 90 2.11 -6.12 22.68
C LEU A 90 1.49 -6.78 23.92
N TRP A 91 1.17 -8.07 23.86
CA TRP A 91 0.67 -8.86 24.99
C TRP A 91 1.66 -8.90 26.15
N GLN A 92 2.95 -9.11 25.85
CA GLN A 92 4.02 -9.07 26.85
C GLN A 92 4.13 -7.69 27.50
N SER A 93 4.11 -6.63 26.69
CA SER A 93 4.18 -5.23 27.16
C SER A 93 2.98 -4.85 28.04
N LEU A 94 1.78 -5.33 27.68
CA LEU A 94 0.56 -5.18 28.48
C LEU A 94 0.74 -5.78 29.87
N ASN A 95 1.18 -7.03 29.94
CA ASN A 95 1.36 -7.74 31.21
C ASN A 95 2.52 -7.19 32.05
N ALA A 96 3.51 -6.56 31.41
CA ALA A 96 4.60 -5.86 32.09
C ALA A 96 4.21 -4.45 32.60
N GLY A 97 2.98 -3.99 32.33
CA GLY A 97 2.53 -2.65 32.73
C GLY A 97 3.20 -1.52 31.95
N LEU A 98 3.71 -1.80 30.75
CA LEU A 98 4.39 -0.82 29.89
C LEU A 98 3.45 -0.06 28.96
N LEU A 99 2.17 -0.43 28.91
CA LEU A 99 1.16 0.21 28.09
C LEU A 99 0.36 1.26 28.89
N PRO A 100 -0.29 2.22 28.21
CA PRO A 100 -1.17 3.17 28.87
C PRO A 100 -2.28 2.48 29.68
N PRO A 101 -2.80 3.08 30.77
CA PRO A 101 -3.77 2.45 31.66
C PRO A 101 -5.07 1.95 31.00
N ARG A 102 -5.44 2.55 29.86
CA ARG A 102 -6.61 2.12 29.06
C ARG A 102 -6.42 0.78 28.36
N CYS A 103 -5.17 0.33 28.16
CA CYS A 103 -4.86 -0.96 27.57
C CYS A 103 -4.93 -2.00 28.67
N THR A 104 -6.02 -2.77 28.69
CA THR A 104 -6.27 -3.84 29.66
C THR A 104 -6.23 -5.21 28.97
N LYS A 105 -6.21 -6.31 29.76
CA LYS A 105 -6.38 -7.66 29.19
C LYS A 105 -7.70 -7.79 28.45
N GLU A 106 -8.78 -7.31 29.05
CA GLU A 106 -10.11 -7.28 28.42
C GLU A 106 -10.09 -6.58 27.06
N TRP A 107 -9.51 -5.38 26.99
CA TRP A 107 -9.33 -4.65 25.74
C TRP A 107 -8.53 -5.44 24.69
N PHE A 108 -7.46 -6.12 25.11
CA PHE A 108 -6.64 -6.92 24.20
C PHE A 108 -7.44 -8.09 23.63
N PHE A 109 -8.19 -8.80 24.48
CA PHE A 109 -9.02 -9.94 24.08
C PHE A 109 -10.19 -9.52 23.18
N GLU A 110 -10.83 -8.40 23.49
CA GLU A 110 -11.87 -7.82 22.63
C GLU A 110 -11.31 -7.46 21.25
N THR A 111 -10.20 -6.73 21.22
CA THR A 111 -9.64 -6.18 19.98
C THR A 111 -8.99 -7.25 19.10
N PHE A 112 -8.11 -8.07 19.68
CA PHE A 112 -7.20 -8.95 18.94
C PHE A 112 -7.55 -10.43 19.03
N CYS A 113 -8.41 -10.83 19.97
CA CYS A 113 -8.86 -12.21 20.11
C CYS A 113 -10.32 -12.42 19.68
N GLY A 114 -11.09 -11.34 19.51
CA GLY A 114 -12.51 -11.41 19.15
C GLY A 114 -13.38 -11.94 20.29
N VAL A 115 -12.93 -11.79 21.54
CA VAL A 115 -13.65 -12.25 22.74
C VAL A 115 -14.35 -11.04 23.38
N PRO A 116 -15.70 -11.00 23.40
CA PRO A 116 -16.42 -9.89 24.01
C PRO A 116 -16.09 -9.71 25.50
N PRO A 117 -16.16 -8.48 26.04
CA PRO A 117 -15.84 -8.20 27.45
C PRO A 117 -16.56 -9.10 28.46
N ASP A 118 -17.86 -9.31 28.27
CA ASP A 118 -18.68 -10.17 29.14
C ASP A 118 -18.24 -11.63 29.12
N GLU A 119 -17.75 -12.12 27.98
CA GLU A 119 -17.22 -13.48 27.86
C GLU A 119 -15.86 -13.59 28.53
N PHE A 120 -14.99 -12.60 28.32
CA PHE A 120 -13.69 -12.52 28.99
C PHE A 120 -13.85 -12.54 30.52
N ALA A 121 -14.74 -11.70 31.07
CA ALA A 121 -14.97 -11.59 32.51
C ALA A 121 -15.47 -12.90 33.16
N ARG A 122 -16.19 -13.74 32.42
CA ARG A 122 -16.65 -15.06 32.91
C ARG A 122 -15.61 -16.17 32.73
N ASN A 123 -14.57 -15.95 31.94
CA ASN A 123 -13.59 -16.96 31.60
C ASN A 123 -12.33 -16.84 32.46
N ALA A 124 -12.35 -17.49 33.63
CA ALA A 124 -11.25 -17.48 34.58
C ALA A 124 -9.92 -17.96 33.98
N ALA A 125 -9.95 -18.86 32.99
CA ALA A 125 -8.73 -19.33 32.31
C ALA A 125 -8.09 -18.21 31.48
N LEU A 126 -8.89 -17.43 30.74
CA LEU A 126 -8.38 -16.28 29.98
C LEU A 126 -7.86 -15.17 30.91
N CYS A 127 -8.56 -14.88 32.01
CA CYS A 127 -8.10 -13.89 32.98
C CYS A 127 -6.75 -14.25 33.62
N ALA A 128 -6.50 -15.55 33.80
CA ALA A 128 -5.28 -16.08 34.41
C ALA A 128 -4.06 -16.05 33.48
N LEU A 129 -4.23 -15.91 32.16
CA LEU A 129 -3.12 -15.83 31.21
C LEU A 129 -2.23 -14.62 31.51
N ASP A 130 -0.92 -14.80 31.39
CA ASP A 130 0.09 -13.77 31.67
C ASP A 130 1.05 -13.58 30.49
N GLY A 131 2.06 -12.72 30.66
CA GLY A 131 3.04 -12.41 29.61
C GLY A 131 3.90 -13.60 29.16
N SER A 132 3.93 -14.69 29.92
CA SER A 132 4.64 -15.94 29.56
C SER A 132 3.77 -16.93 28.79
N SER A 133 2.45 -16.70 28.79
CA SER A 133 1.48 -17.57 28.14
C SER A 133 1.54 -17.42 26.61
N ASP A 134 1.43 -18.55 25.88
CA ASP A 134 1.29 -18.51 24.43
C ASP A 134 -0.12 -18.06 24.04
N ILE A 135 -0.22 -16.79 23.63
CA ILE A 135 -1.49 -16.18 23.21
C ILE A 135 -1.81 -16.44 21.73
N SER A 136 -0.91 -17.08 20.97
CA SER A 136 -1.00 -17.22 19.50
C SER A 136 -2.26 -17.93 19.03
N ALA A 137 -2.76 -18.88 19.82
CA ALA A 137 -3.97 -19.64 19.55
C ALA A 137 -5.25 -18.79 19.73
N HIS A 138 -5.17 -17.71 20.51
CA HIS A 138 -6.30 -16.84 20.81
C HIS A 138 -6.41 -15.66 19.82
N LEU A 139 -5.38 -15.39 19.02
CA LEU A 139 -5.34 -14.25 18.10
C LEU A 139 -6.28 -14.46 16.90
N ASN A 140 -7.58 -14.20 17.08
CA ASN A 140 -8.62 -14.38 16.06
C ASN A 140 -9.52 -13.15 15.88
N GLY A 141 -9.07 -11.99 16.34
CA GLY A 141 -9.80 -10.73 16.23
C GLY A 141 -9.63 -10.05 14.88
N TYR A 142 -9.67 -8.72 14.90
CA TYR A 142 -9.73 -7.91 13.69
C TYR A 142 -8.65 -6.84 13.65
N VAL A 143 -8.29 -6.44 12.43
CA VAL A 143 -7.26 -5.45 12.15
C VAL A 143 -7.73 -4.50 11.06
N LYS A 144 -7.29 -3.24 11.13
CA LYS A 144 -7.61 -2.23 10.12
C LYS A 144 -6.47 -2.15 9.10
N PRO A 145 -6.72 -2.41 7.80
CA PRO A 145 -5.71 -2.32 6.76
C PRO A 145 -5.58 -0.88 6.23
N PHE A 146 -5.16 0.05 7.09
CA PHE A 146 -5.22 1.50 6.81
C PHE A 146 -4.61 1.90 5.47
N ASP A 147 -3.38 1.45 5.20
CA ASP A 147 -2.66 1.83 3.98
C ASP A 147 -3.16 1.10 2.75
N VAL A 148 -3.76 -0.09 2.90
CA VAL A 148 -4.43 -0.79 1.79
C VAL A 148 -5.61 0.04 1.32
N VAL A 149 -6.46 0.53 2.23
CA VAL A 149 -7.61 1.36 1.85
C VAL A 149 -7.15 2.70 1.28
N ALA A 150 -6.11 3.32 1.86
CA ALA A 150 -5.54 4.53 1.29
C ALA A 150 -5.01 4.32 -0.14
N LEU A 151 -4.37 3.18 -0.41
CA LEU A 151 -3.95 2.80 -1.76
C LEU A 151 -5.16 2.58 -2.68
N MET A 152 -6.20 1.86 -2.22
CA MET A 152 -7.43 1.63 -2.99
C MET A 152 -8.05 2.93 -3.49
N VAL A 153 -8.11 3.94 -2.62
CA VAL A 153 -8.63 5.26 -3.00
C VAL A 153 -7.75 5.96 -4.05
N ALA A 154 -6.44 5.73 -4.03
CA ALA A 154 -5.53 6.29 -5.02
C ALA A 154 -5.60 5.60 -6.40
N VAL A 155 -6.20 4.41 -6.49
CA VAL A 155 -6.34 3.68 -7.76
C VAL A 155 -7.60 4.15 -8.50
N PRO A 156 -7.48 4.77 -9.70
CA PRO A 156 -8.63 5.37 -10.39
C PRO A 156 -9.78 4.40 -10.68
N SER A 157 -9.49 3.13 -11.00
CA SER A 157 -10.53 2.12 -11.27
C SER A 157 -11.31 1.70 -10.02
N LEU A 158 -10.81 1.99 -8.81
CA LEU A 158 -11.45 1.65 -7.55
C LEU A 158 -12.14 2.86 -6.89
N GLN A 159 -11.84 4.08 -7.33
CA GLN A 159 -12.44 5.31 -6.79
C GLN A 159 -13.98 5.33 -6.78
N PRO A 160 -14.71 4.78 -7.77
CA PRO A 160 -16.17 4.76 -7.72
C PRO A 160 -16.73 4.09 -6.45
N LEU A 161 -16.04 3.06 -5.93
CA LEU A 161 -16.44 2.37 -4.69
C LEU A 161 -16.48 3.31 -3.47
N PHE A 162 -15.72 4.41 -3.51
CA PHE A 162 -15.64 5.38 -2.43
C PHE A 162 -16.44 6.64 -2.72
N ALA A 163 -16.52 7.07 -3.97
CA ALA A 163 -17.24 8.28 -4.36
C ALA A 163 -18.76 8.17 -4.16
N GLU A 164 -19.29 6.94 -4.14
CA GLU A 164 -20.70 6.64 -3.87
C GLU A 164 -21.03 6.59 -2.37
N LEU A 165 -20.02 6.65 -1.49
CA LEU A 165 -20.24 6.63 -0.05
C LEU A 165 -20.85 7.95 0.46
N PRO A 166 -21.71 7.90 1.49
CA PRO A 166 -22.38 9.09 2.01
C PRO A 166 -21.40 10.18 2.43
N ASP A 167 -21.64 11.42 2.00
CA ASP A 167 -20.82 12.60 2.31
C ASP A 167 -19.32 12.43 2.03
N ALA A 168 -18.90 11.45 1.21
CA ALA A 168 -17.48 11.20 0.98
C ALA A 168 -16.84 12.27 0.09
N VAL A 169 -17.62 12.88 -0.81
CA VAL A 169 -17.12 13.89 -1.75
C VAL A 169 -17.43 15.29 -1.22
N HIS A 170 -16.39 16.06 -0.98
CA HIS A 170 -16.45 17.44 -0.54
C HIS A 170 -15.94 18.37 -1.65
N GLU A 171 -16.68 19.45 -1.90
CA GLU A 171 -16.25 20.48 -2.83
C GLU A 171 -15.63 21.67 -2.09
N HIS A 172 -14.47 22.13 -2.58
CA HIS A 172 -13.79 23.33 -2.11
C HIS A 172 -13.26 24.08 -3.32
N ASP A 173 -13.64 25.34 -3.49
CA ASP A 173 -13.26 26.19 -4.62
C ASP A 173 -13.43 25.51 -6.01
N GLY A 174 -14.54 24.77 -6.17
CA GLY A 174 -14.87 24.05 -7.41
C GLY A 174 -14.08 22.75 -7.64
N VAL A 175 -13.24 22.34 -6.68
CA VAL A 175 -12.45 21.11 -6.73
C VAL A 175 -13.06 20.06 -5.81
N ARG A 176 -13.19 18.84 -6.31
CA ARG A 176 -13.74 17.70 -5.56
C ARG A 176 -12.62 16.97 -4.81
N HIS A 177 -12.81 16.81 -3.51
CA HIS A 177 -11.94 16.07 -2.61
C HIS A 177 -12.70 14.88 -2.05
N LEU A 178 -12.04 13.72 -1.91
CA LEU A 178 -12.62 12.54 -1.31
C LEU A 178 -12.17 12.45 0.16
N LEU A 179 -13.05 12.78 1.10
CA LEU A 179 -12.75 12.81 2.53
C LEU A 179 -13.54 11.71 3.24
N LEU A 180 -12.87 10.60 3.52
CA LEU A 180 -13.39 9.46 4.27
C LEU A 180 -13.01 9.65 5.75
N LEU A 181 -13.85 10.38 6.48
CA LEU A 181 -13.58 10.85 7.85
C LEU A 181 -14.39 10.09 8.91
N LYS A 182 -15.46 9.40 8.53
CA LYS A 182 -16.44 8.80 9.47
C LYS A 182 -16.64 7.31 9.24
N ALA A 183 -17.24 6.63 10.21
CA ALA A 183 -17.49 5.19 10.15
C ALA A 183 -18.52 4.81 9.05
N GLU A 184 -19.47 5.69 8.75
CA GLU A 184 -20.48 5.49 7.70
C GLU A 184 -19.87 5.52 6.29
N GLN A 185 -18.64 6.03 6.19
CA GLN A 185 -17.83 6.09 4.96
C GLN A 185 -16.87 4.90 4.84
N THR A 186 -17.18 3.81 5.55
CA THR A 186 -16.40 2.58 5.48
C THR A 186 -16.80 1.78 4.24
N ILE A 187 -15.82 1.48 3.40
CA ILE A 187 -16.01 0.58 2.26
C ILE A 187 -16.36 -0.84 2.75
N ALA A 188 -17.13 -1.58 1.94
CA ALA A 188 -17.47 -2.97 2.22
C ALA A 188 -16.22 -3.84 2.43
N VAL A 189 -16.25 -4.67 3.49
CA VAL A 189 -15.18 -5.61 3.86
C VAL A 189 -14.85 -6.54 2.70
N GLU A 190 -15.88 -7.02 2.01
CA GLU A 190 -15.80 -7.95 0.90
C GLU A 190 -15.02 -7.36 -0.27
N ALA A 191 -15.18 -6.05 -0.55
CA ALA A 191 -14.44 -5.37 -1.62
C ALA A 191 -12.95 -5.31 -1.31
N VAL A 192 -12.58 -5.05 -0.05
CA VAL A 192 -11.16 -5.05 0.38
C VAL A 192 -10.57 -6.45 0.30
N ILE A 193 -11.30 -7.47 0.78
CA ILE A 193 -10.86 -8.86 0.73
C ILE A 193 -10.72 -9.34 -0.73
N ALA A 194 -11.66 -8.97 -1.60
CA ALA A 194 -11.62 -9.31 -3.02
C ALA A 194 -10.38 -8.74 -3.70
N LEU A 195 -10.08 -7.45 -3.48
CA LEU A 195 -8.88 -6.83 -4.02
C LEU A 195 -7.61 -7.51 -3.51
N LEU A 196 -7.52 -7.78 -2.20
CA LEU A 196 -6.37 -8.46 -1.63
C LEU A 196 -6.19 -9.83 -2.30
N ARG A 197 -7.26 -10.64 -2.37
CA ARG A 197 -7.23 -11.95 -3.03
C ARG A 197 -6.80 -11.88 -4.49
N GLU A 198 -7.35 -10.93 -5.26
CA GLU A 198 -7.01 -10.74 -6.67
C GLU A 198 -5.56 -10.31 -6.86
N THR A 199 -5.10 -9.36 -6.04
CA THR A 199 -3.70 -8.90 -6.05
C THR A 199 -2.77 -10.06 -5.74
N TYR A 200 -3.08 -10.85 -4.72
CA TYR A 200 -2.28 -12.02 -4.35
C TYR A 200 -2.31 -13.11 -5.42
N HIS A 201 -3.47 -13.42 -5.99
CA HIS A 201 -3.58 -14.41 -7.04
C HIS A 201 -2.78 -13.99 -8.29
N THR A 202 -2.88 -12.72 -8.68
CA THR A 202 -2.11 -12.13 -9.78
C THR A 202 -0.61 -12.19 -9.49
N LEU A 203 -0.18 -11.84 -8.27
CA LEU A 203 1.23 -11.92 -7.89
C LEU A 203 1.75 -13.36 -7.86
N ILE A 204 0.95 -14.33 -7.40
CA ILE A 204 1.29 -15.77 -7.40
C ILE A 204 1.47 -16.28 -8.82
N LEU A 205 0.50 -16.03 -9.70
CA LEU A 205 0.56 -16.46 -11.10
C LEU A 205 1.72 -15.78 -11.84
N ASN A 206 1.87 -14.47 -11.66
CA ASN A 206 2.92 -13.71 -12.34
C ASN A 206 4.31 -13.93 -11.73
N ALA A 207 4.44 -14.36 -10.48
CA ALA A 207 5.75 -14.69 -9.90
C ALA A 207 6.42 -15.83 -10.67
N GLN A 208 5.66 -16.77 -11.24
CA GLN A 208 6.22 -17.82 -12.10
C GLN A 208 6.82 -17.22 -13.39
N ASP A 209 6.13 -16.26 -14.00
CA ASP A 209 6.58 -15.59 -15.23
C ASP A 209 7.70 -14.58 -15.01
N VAL A 210 7.63 -13.79 -13.94
CA VAL A 210 8.63 -12.78 -13.59
C VAL A 210 9.94 -13.43 -13.17
N PHE A 211 9.90 -14.55 -12.44
CA PHE A 211 11.14 -15.29 -12.12
C PHE A 211 11.71 -16.01 -13.34
N ALA A 212 10.87 -16.57 -14.23
CA ALA A 212 11.35 -17.14 -15.49
C ALA A 212 12.02 -16.06 -16.38
N HIS A 213 11.45 -14.85 -16.44
CA HIS A 213 12.03 -13.72 -17.16
C HIS A 213 13.30 -13.19 -16.50
N ALA A 214 13.34 -13.06 -15.17
CA ALA A 214 14.51 -12.62 -14.43
C ALA A 214 15.67 -13.64 -14.52
N GLN A 215 15.38 -14.95 -14.41
CA GLN A 215 16.39 -15.99 -14.63
C GLN A 215 16.87 -16.02 -16.09
N SER A 216 15.98 -15.83 -17.07
CA SER A 216 16.38 -15.74 -18.48
C SER A 216 17.26 -14.51 -18.74
N ALA A 217 16.98 -13.38 -18.09
CA ALA A 217 17.78 -12.15 -18.21
C ALA A 217 19.16 -12.30 -17.55
N VAL A 218 19.25 -12.98 -16.41
CA VAL A 218 20.52 -13.26 -15.72
C VAL A 218 21.37 -14.27 -16.51
N LEU A 219 20.76 -15.30 -17.10
CA LEU A 219 21.46 -16.30 -17.93
C LEU A 219 21.89 -15.77 -19.30
N ARG A 220 21.16 -14.80 -19.87
CA ARG A 220 21.53 -14.17 -21.15
C ARG A 220 22.67 -13.16 -21.03
N GLY A 221 23.08 -12.81 -19.81
CA GLY A 221 24.01 -11.73 -19.54
C GLY A 221 23.47 -10.37 -20.01
N PRO A 222 24.08 -9.25 -19.58
CA PRO A 222 23.76 -7.97 -20.21
C PRO A 222 24.07 -8.07 -21.70
N PRO A 223 23.23 -7.55 -22.61
CA PRO A 223 23.61 -7.42 -24.00
C PRO A 223 24.92 -6.64 -24.01
N VAL A 224 25.97 -7.25 -24.59
CA VAL A 224 27.25 -6.57 -24.81
C VAL A 224 26.92 -5.33 -25.62
N ARG A 225 26.88 -4.17 -24.95
CA ARG A 225 26.80 -2.88 -25.62
C ARG A 225 28.09 -2.75 -26.41
N ARG A 226 28.03 -3.07 -27.71
CA ARG A 226 29.02 -2.53 -28.64
C ARG A 226 29.00 -1.02 -28.45
N SER A 227 30.15 -0.45 -28.18
CA SER A 227 30.23 0.97 -27.88
C SER A 227 29.83 1.75 -29.14
N ALA A 228 29.30 2.95 -28.98
CA ALA A 228 29.02 3.84 -30.10
C ALA A 228 30.28 4.20 -30.93
N PHE A 229 31.47 3.82 -30.47
CA PHE A 229 32.73 3.94 -31.21
C PHE A 229 32.98 2.81 -32.22
N ASP A 230 32.33 1.65 -32.08
CA ASP A 230 32.52 0.52 -33.01
C ASP A 230 31.78 0.70 -34.34
N VAL A 231 30.74 1.55 -34.37
CA VAL A 231 29.95 1.85 -35.58
C VAL A 231 30.56 2.98 -36.41
N LEU A 232 31.39 3.85 -35.80
CA LEU A 232 32.07 4.95 -36.50
C LEU A 232 33.48 4.57 -37.03
N GLY A 233 34.04 3.43 -36.59
CA GLY A 233 35.32 2.90 -37.09
C GLY A 233 35.25 2.09 -38.40
N GLN A 234 34.04 1.81 -38.91
CA GLN A 234 33.84 1.04 -40.16
C GLN A 234 33.53 1.91 -41.40
N MET A 235 33.51 3.24 -41.27
CA MET A 235 33.25 4.16 -42.41
C MET A 235 34.49 4.96 -42.88
N SER A 236 35.69 4.71 -42.33
CA SER A 236 36.91 5.43 -42.72
C SER A 236 37.96 4.58 -43.46
N ALA A 237 37.63 3.35 -43.83
CA ALA A 237 38.45 2.54 -44.72
C ALA A 237 37.58 2.14 -45.91
N TRP A 238 37.68 2.91 -46.99
CA TRP A 238 37.52 2.53 -48.41
C TRP A 238 37.23 3.80 -49.22
N SER A 239 38.24 4.67 -49.32
CA SER A 239 38.39 5.53 -50.51
C SER A 239 39.78 5.28 -51.07
N LEU A 240 39.85 4.59 -52.20
CA LEU A 240 40.90 4.63 -53.24
C LEU A 240 40.79 3.35 -54.06
N ASP A 241 40.22 3.39 -55.27
CA ASP A 241 41.02 3.47 -56.50
C ASP A 241 40.16 3.20 -57.77
N ARG A 242 39.94 4.29 -58.53
CA ARG A 242 40.03 4.47 -59.99
C ARG A 242 39.44 3.47 -61.02
N ARG A 243 38.84 4.12 -62.04
CA ARG A 243 38.59 3.75 -63.47
C ARG A 243 37.30 2.93 -63.68
N SER A 244 36.34 3.29 -64.54
CA SER A 244 36.39 4.00 -65.84
C SER A 244 35.00 4.54 -66.20
N ALA A 245 34.92 5.71 -66.84
CA ALA A 245 33.74 6.26 -67.53
C ALA A 245 33.56 5.59 -68.93
N PRO A 246 32.62 5.96 -69.85
CA PRO A 246 31.65 7.08 -69.81
C PRO A 246 30.25 6.81 -70.45
N ASN A 247 29.51 7.92 -70.64
CA ASN A 247 28.33 8.20 -71.51
C ASN A 247 26.94 8.05 -70.86
N SER A 248 25.96 8.93 -71.06
CA SER A 248 25.84 10.24 -71.74
C SER A 248 24.39 10.74 -71.59
N GLY A 249 24.18 12.07 -71.49
CA GLY A 249 22.87 12.75 -71.66
C GLY A 249 22.00 12.77 -70.40
N GLU A 250 21.26 13.81 -70.02
CA GLU A 250 20.81 15.01 -70.73
C GLU A 250 20.20 16.00 -69.70
N ALA A 251 20.24 17.29 -70.06
CA ALA A 251 19.39 18.45 -69.68
C ALA A 251 18.79 18.54 -68.25
N ALA A 252 19.17 19.52 -67.42
CA ALA A 252 18.82 20.95 -67.50
C ALA A 252 17.36 21.27 -67.12
N ASP A 253 17.20 22.00 -66.01
CA ASP A 253 16.28 23.13 -65.73
C ASP A 253 15.83 23.14 -64.26
N ARG A 254 16.34 24.08 -63.44
CA ARG A 254 15.70 25.37 -63.07
C ARG A 254 14.39 25.20 -62.30
N PHE A 255 14.44 25.26 -60.96
CA PHE A 255 14.04 26.39 -60.10
C PHE A 255 14.21 25.99 -58.62
#